data_AF-A0A8B3S0Q4-F1
#
_entry.id   AF-A0A8B3S0Q4-F1
#
_cell.length_a   1.000
_cell.length_b   1.000
_cell.length_c   1.000
_cell.angle_alpha   90.00
_cell.angle_beta   90.00
_cell.angle_gamma   90.00
#
_symmetry.space_group_name_H-M   'P 1'
#
loop_
_entity.id
_entity.type
_entity.pdbx_description
1 polymer ?
#
loop_
_entity_poly.entity_id
_entity_poly.type
_entity_poly.pdbx_seq_one_letter_code
_entity_poly.pdbx_strand_id
1 'polypeptide(L)' 'MNVVASAKHNQAEELLEISLDDYKYLYTNSKGNKIYGYRTKHEFFGKEFTTVVLYSAASHKKQMESYERRKAKMLEKLG' A
#
# COMPACT_ATOMS: atom_id res chain seq x y z
N MET A 1 4.80 -24.57 -9.33
CA MET A 1 3.78 -24.01 -8.42
C MET A 1 4.01 -22.51 -8.36
N ASN A 2 3.01 -21.69 -8.71
CA ASN A 2 3.09 -20.24 -8.61
C ASN A 2 2.34 -19.81 -7.34
N VAL A 3 3.03 -19.17 -6.41
CA VAL A 3 2.42 -18.67 -5.16
C VAL A 3 2.07 -17.20 -5.36
N VAL A 4 0.82 -16.84 -5.09
CA VAL A 4 0.34 -15.46 -5.10
C VAL A 4 -0.12 -15.11 -3.69
N ALA A 5 0.44 -14.05 -3.13
CA ALA A 5 0.15 -13.61 -1.77
C ALA A 5 0.31 -12.09 -1.63
N SER A 6 -0.18 -11.55 -0.51
CA SER A 6 0.00 -10.15 -0.12
C SER A 6 0.91 -10.06 1.12
N ALA A 7 1.84 -9.12 1.13
CA ALA A 7 2.62 -8.76 2.31
C ALA A 7 1.84 -7.80 3.22
N LYS A 8 2.03 -7.91 4.53
CA LYS A 8 1.56 -6.92 5.49
C LYS A 8 2.45 -5.68 5.45
N HIS A 9 1.93 -4.55 5.94
CA HIS A 9 2.65 -3.29 6.01
C HIS A 9 4.04 -3.44 6.67
N ASN A 10 4.09 -4.05 7.86
CA ASN A 10 5.31 -4.28 8.62
C ASN A 10 6.30 -5.29 8.00
N GLN A 11 5.94 -5.92 6.88
CA GLN A 11 6.79 -6.87 6.16
C GLN A 11 7.36 -6.25 4.88
N ALA A 12 6.95 -5.04 4.53
CA ALA A 12 7.24 -4.41 3.26
C ALA A 12 7.40 -2.89 3.41
N GLU A 13 7.84 -2.42 4.58
CA GLU A 13 7.94 -0.98 4.89
C GLU A 13 8.87 -0.27 3.89
N GLU A 14 9.97 -0.91 3.51
CA GLU A 14 10.92 -0.37 2.51
C GLU A 14 10.30 -0.20 1.12
N LEU A 15 9.23 -0.94 0.81
CA LEU A 15 8.51 -0.84 -0.45
C LEU A 15 7.45 0.26 -0.44
N LEU A 16 7.33 1.03 0.65
CA LEU A 16 6.35 2.12 0.76
C LEU A 16 6.98 3.50 0.50
N GLU A 17 8.30 3.59 0.45
CA GLU A 17 9.05 4.82 0.14
C GLU A 17 9.30 4.99 -1.37
N ILE A 18 8.32 4.62 -2.20
CA ILE A 18 8.40 4.74 -3.66
C ILE A 18 7.76 6.05 -4.09
N SER A 19 8.43 6.83 -4.94
CA SER A 19 7.86 8.04 -5.52
C SER A 19 6.59 7.73 -6.30
N LEU A 20 5.56 8.56 -6.16
CA LEU A 20 4.31 8.40 -6.90
C LEU A 20 4.51 8.50 -8.43
N ASP A 21 5.57 9.16 -8.88
CA ASP A 21 5.89 9.31 -10.31
C ASP A 21 6.37 8.00 -10.94
N ASP A 22 6.87 7.04 -10.14
CA ASP A 22 7.34 5.74 -10.62
C ASP A 22 6.18 4.75 -10.86
N TYR A 23 4.99 5.08 -10.36
CA TYR A 23 3.81 4.24 -10.50
C TYR A 23 3.18 4.39 -11.87
N LYS A 24 2.85 3.26 -12.50
CA LYS A 24 2.17 3.21 -13.78
C LYS A 24 0.70 2.88 -13.61
N TYR A 25 -0.16 3.51 -14.40
CA TYR A 25 -1.56 3.12 -14.45
C TYR A 25 -1.69 1.65 -14.86
N LEU A 26 -2.48 0.87 -14.11
CA LEU A 26 -2.74 -0.53 -14.43
C LEU A 26 -4.17 -0.72 -14.96
N TYR A 27 -5.16 -0.26 -14.19
CA TYR A 27 -6.57 -0.40 -14.52
C TYR A 27 -7.42 0.54 -13.68
N THR A 28 -8.68 0.71 -14.08
CA THR A 28 -9.72 1.36 -13.27
C THR A 28 -10.63 0.27 -12.71
N ASN A 29 -10.83 0.25 -11.39
CA ASN A 29 -11.70 -0.75 -10.77
C ASN A 29 -13.19 -0.44 -11.03
N SER A 30 -14.08 -1.40 -10.72
CA SER A 30 -15.53 -1.24 -10.89
C SER A 30 -16.16 -0.07 -10.12
N LYS A 31 -15.43 0.46 -9.13
CA LYS A 31 -15.83 1.64 -8.34
C LYS A 31 -15.27 2.95 -8.91
N GLY A 32 -14.72 2.93 -10.12
CA GLY A 32 -14.18 4.11 -10.81
C GLY A 32 -12.81 4.60 -10.30
N ASN A 33 -12.14 3.85 -9.41
CA ASN A 33 -10.84 4.27 -8.88
C ASN A 33 -9.72 3.80 -9.80
N LYS A 34 -8.84 4.74 -10.18
CA LYS A 34 -7.60 4.42 -10.89
C LYS A 34 -6.65 3.68 -9.93
N ILE A 35 -6.21 2.51 -10.34
CA ILE A 35 -5.21 1.70 -9.64
C ILE A 35 -3.91 1.80 -10.41
N TYR A 36 -2.86 2.19 -9.68
CA TYR A 36 -1.52 2.29 -10.19
C TYR A 36 -0.64 1.23 -9.56
N GLY A 37 0.43 0.84 -10.25
CA GLY A 37 1.34 -0.19 -9.80
C GLY A 37 2.79 0.16 -10.08
N TYR A 38 3.65 -0.19 -9.13
CA TYR A 38 5.09 -0.24 -9.30
C TYR A 38 5.55 -1.69 -9.21
N ARG A 39 6.21 -2.19 -10.26
CA ARG A 39 6.70 -3.57 -10.31
C ARG A 39 8.17 -3.60 -9.94
N THR A 40 8.51 -4.45 -8.98
CA THR A 40 9.88 -4.68 -8.52
C THR A 40 10.14 -6.17 -8.25
N LYS A 41 11.39 -6.48 -7.89
CA LYS A 41 11.76 -7.74 -7.27
C LYS A 41 12.07 -7.47 -5.79
N HIS A 42 11.56 -8.32 -4.92
CA HIS A 42 11.78 -8.18 -3.48
C HIS A 42 11.86 -9.54 -2.81
N GLU A 43 12.71 -9.66 -1.80
CA GLU A 43 12.84 -10.90 -1.04
C GLU A 43 11.82 -10.94 0.10
N PHE A 44 10.96 -11.95 0.09
CA PHE A 44 10.11 -12.28 1.22
C PHE A 44 10.45 -13.69 1.71
N PHE A 45 10.70 -13.84 3.01
CA PHE A 45 10.96 -15.14 3.65
C PHE A 45 12.09 -15.94 2.97
N GLY A 46 13.20 -15.28 2.61
CA GLY A 46 14.35 -15.91 1.96
C GLY A 46 14.13 -16.30 0.50
N LYS A 47 13.10 -15.76 -0.15
CA LYS A 47 12.79 -16.03 -1.56
C LYS A 47 12.46 -14.74 -2.30
N GLU A 48 13.03 -14.57 -3.49
CA GLU A 48 12.71 -13.46 -4.37
C GLU A 48 11.31 -13.65 -4.99
N PHE A 49 10.50 -12.60 -4.92
CA PHE A 49 9.22 -12.51 -5.61
C PHE A 49 9.23 -11.35 -6.59
N THR A 50 8.50 -11.51 -7.70
CA THR A 50 8.00 -10.35 -8.42
C THR A 50 6.92 -9.70 -7.55
N THR A 51 7.15 -8.46 -7.16
CA THR A 51 6.25 -7.70 -6.28
C THR A 51 5.64 -6.55 -7.06
N VAL A 52 4.34 -6.36 -6.90
CA VAL A 52 3.62 -5.21 -7.44
C VAL A 52 3.08 -4.43 -6.25
N VAL A 53 3.63 -3.23 -6.04
CA VAL A 53 3.13 -2.29 -5.03
C VAL A 53 1.98 -1.53 -5.66
N LEU A 54 0.82 -1.52 -5.01
CA LEU A 54 -0.39 -0.90 -5.54
C LEU A 54 -0.67 0.43 -4.86
N TYR A 55 -0.98 1.44 -5.65
CA TYR A 55 -1.39 2.76 -5.19
C TYR A 55 -2.77 3.14 -5.77
N SER A 56 -3.60 3.76 -4.94
CA SER A 56 -4.77 4.53 -5.40
C SER A 56 -5.04 5.70 -4.46
N ALA A 57 -5.37 6.85 -5.03
CA ALA A 57 -5.69 8.06 -4.25
C ALA A 57 -6.86 7.83 -3.27
N ALA A 58 -7.85 7.01 -3.66
CA ALA A 58 -8.99 6.68 -2.82
C ALA A 58 -8.60 5.88 -1.56
N SER A 59 -7.70 4.90 -1.68
CA SER A 59 -7.18 4.16 -0.52
C SER A 59 -6.31 5.05 0.37
N HIS A 60 -5.46 5.88 -0.23
CA HIS A 60 -4.60 6.81 0.51
C HIS A 60 -5.43 7.79 1.36
N LYS A 61 -6.46 8.40 0.78
CA LYS A 61 -7.38 9.29 1.50
C LYS A 61 -8.02 8.60 2.71
N LYS A 62 -8.51 7.37 2.54
CA LYS A 62 -9.12 6.60 3.64
C LYS A 62 -8.13 6.26 4.74
N GLN A 63 -6.88 5.95 4.39
CA GLN A 63 -5.82 5.67 5.36
C GLN A 63 -5.53 6.92 6.21
N MET A 64 -5.40 8.09 5.57
CA MET A 64 -5.22 9.36 6.27
C MET A 64 -6.39 9.70 7.21
N GLU A 65 -7.64 9.57 6.72
CA GLU A 65 -8.83 9.79 7.56
C GLU A 65 -8.92 8.81 8.75
N SER A 66 -8.46 7.57 8.57
CA SER A 66 -8.40 6.59 9.66
C SER A 66 -7.30 6.94 10.66
N TYR A 67 -6.16 7.46 10.19
CA TYR A 67 -5.06 7.90 11.05
C TYR A 67 -5.49 9.06 11.94
N GLU A 68 -6.04 10.12 11.36
CA GLU A 68 -6.50 11.30 12.11
C GLU A 68 -7.56 10.95 13.15
N ARG A 69 -8.52 10.08 12.79
CA ARG A 69 -9.52 9.57 13.75
C ARG A 69 -8.91 8.79 14.92
N ARG A 70 -7.89 7.97 14.66
CA ARG A 70 -7.20 7.21 15.72
C ARG A 70 -6.37 8.12 16.61
N LYS A 71 -5.68 9.11 16.02
CA LYS A 71 -4.90 10.13 16.73
C LYS A 71 -5.80 10.93 17.67
N ALA A 72 -6.94 11.43 17.20
CA ALA A 72 -7.90 12.16 18.03
C ALA A 72 -8.36 11.34 19.25
N LYS A 73 -8.77 10.08 19.03
CA LYS A 73 -9.19 9.17 20.11
C LYS A 73 -8.08 8.86 21.11
N MET A 74 -6.82 8.82 20.67
CA MET A 74 -5.68 8.61 21.55
C MET A 74 -5.44 9.83 22.44
N LEU A 75 -5.52 11.04 21.87
CA LEU A 75 -5.38 12.29 22.62
C LEU A 75 -6.48 12.48 23.66
N GLU A 76 -7.73 12.13 23.32
CA GLU A 76 -8.86 12.13 24.28
C GLU A 76 -8.63 11.22 25.50
N LYS A 77 -7.84 10.15 25.36
CA LYS A 77 -7.53 9.23 26.46
C LYS A 77 -6.34 9.66 27.31
N LEU A 78 -5.58 10.66 26.85
CA LEU A 78 -4.37 11.15 27.50
C LEU A 78 -4.59 12.47 28.26
N GLY A 79 -5.70 13.16 28.02
CA GLY A 79 -6.15 14.34 28.78
C GLY A 79 -7.17 13.98 29.84
#